data_AF-A0A1C6DK49-F1
#
_entry.id   AF-A0A1C6DK49-F1
#
_cell.length_a   1.000
_cell.length_b   1.000
_cell.length_c   1.000
_cell.angle_alpha   90.00
_cell.angle_beta   90.00
_cell.angle_gamma   90.00
#
_symmetry.space_group_name_H-M   'P 1'
#
loop_
_entity.id
_entity.type
_entity.pdbx_description
1 polymer ?
#
loop_
_entity_poly.entity_id
_entity_poly.type
_entity_poly.pdbx_seq_one_letter_code
_entity_poly.pdbx_strand_id
1 'polypeptide(L)'
;MVVVDKFACDEYKTKTVVAMLNAVGAGKKNLLVNETVDAKFVKSAGNIAGVKTTFAGSVNTYDVLNADKLIISVDAAKKLEEVLG
;
A
#
# COMPACT_ATOMS: atom_id res chain seq x y z
N MET A 1 4.69 -10.03 4.15
CA MET A 1 5.22 -8.70 3.80
C MET A 1 5.72 -8.77 2.36
N VAL A 2 5.34 -7.81 1.54
CA VAL A 2 5.78 -7.68 0.14
C VAL A 2 6.38 -6.30 -0.02
N VAL A 3 7.57 -6.22 -0.60
CA VAL A 3 8.22 -4.95 -0.94
C VAL A 3 8.12 -4.78 -2.45
N VAL A 4 7.68 -3.63 -2.91
CA VAL A 4 7.63 -3.27 -4.33
C VAL A 4 8.51 -2.04 -4.57
N ASP A 5 9.15 -1.94 -5.73
CA ASP A 5 9.98 -0.76 -6.03
C ASP A 5 9.15 0.51 -6.05
N LYS A 6 8.02 0.51 -6.76
CA LYS A 6 7.18 1.69 -6.90
C LYS A 6 5.73 1.36 -7.14
N PHE A 7 4.84 2.06 -6.45
CA PHE A 7 3.42 2.09 -6.79
C PHE A 7 3.19 3.23 -7.80
N ALA A 8 3.24 2.91 -9.08
CA ALA A 8 2.86 3.84 -10.14
C ALA A 8 1.44 3.49 -10.62
N CYS A 9 0.53 4.44 -10.52
CA CYS A 9 -0.83 4.31 -11.05
C CYS A 9 -1.12 5.56 -11.87
N ASP A 10 -0.72 5.53 -13.15
CA ASP A 10 -0.86 6.69 -14.05
C ASP A 10 -2.33 7.08 -14.27
N GLU A 11 -3.23 6.10 -14.13
CA GLU A 11 -4.68 6.24 -14.28
C GLU A 11 -5.45 5.78 -13.03
N TYR A 12 -6.64 6.35 -12.83
CA TYR A 12 -7.60 5.93 -11.79
C TYR A 12 -8.27 4.59 -12.15
N LYS A 13 -7.50 3.51 -12.20
CA LYS A 13 -7.99 2.17 -12.57
C LYS A 13 -7.83 1.20 -11.42
N THR A 14 -8.93 0.96 -10.72
CA THR A 14 -9.06 -0.11 -9.72
C THR A 14 -8.67 -1.48 -10.26
N LYS A 15 -9.01 -1.78 -11.53
CA LYS A 15 -8.63 -3.05 -12.18
C LYS A 15 -7.12 -3.27 -12.20
N THR A 16 -6.34 -2.22 -12.46
CA THR A 16 -4.87 -2.32 -12.49
C THR A 16 -4.33 -2.62 -11.10
N VAL A 17 -4.88 -1.96 -10.07
CA VAL A 17 -4.53 -2.22 -8.66
C VAL A 17 -4.95 -3.63 -8.23
N VAL A 18 -6.13 -4.11 -8.61
CA VAL A 18 -6.59 -5.49 -8.35
C VAL A 18 -5.70 -6.50 -9.06
N ALA A 19 -5.31 -6.26 -10.31
CA ALA A 19 -4.40 -7.14 -11.04
C ALA A 19 -3.02 -7.21 -10.38
N MET A 20 -2.49 -6.06 -9.94
CA MET A 20 -1.22 -6.00 -9.21
C MET A 20 -1.33 -6.73 -7.87
N LEU A 21 -2.41 -6.50 -7.10
CA LEU A 21 -2.70 -7.17 -5.84
C LEU A 21 -2.80 -8.69 -6.02
N ASN A 22 -3.49 -9.16 -7.06
CA ASN A 22 -3.58 -10.59 -7.38
C ASN A 22 -2.22 -11.16 -7.78
N ALA A 23 -1.42 -10.43 -8.56
CA ALA A 23 -0.09 -10.88 -9.00
C ALA A 23 0.90 -11.01 -7.83
N VAL A 24 0.83 -10.11 -6.83
CA VAL A 24 1.65 -10.21 -5.61
C VAL A 24 1.05 -11.15 -4.56
N GLY A 25 -0.07 -11.81 -4.86
CA GLY A 25 -0.77 -12.70 -3.94
C GLY A 25 -1.24 -11.97 -2.68
N ALA A 26 -1.67 -10.72 -2.84
CA ALA A 26 -2.29 -9.94 -1.79
C ALA A 26 -3.61 -10.60 -1.41
N GLY A 27 -3.84 -10.80 -0.12
CA GLY A 27 -5.01 -11.50 0.39
C GLY A 27 -6.27 -10.65 0.34
N LYS A 28 -7.22 -10.97 1.21
CA LYS A 28 -8.49 -10.22 1.32
C LYS A 28 -8.31 -8.87 2.02
N LYS A 29 -7.41 -8.78 2.99
CA LYS A 29 -7.10 -7.54 3.71
C LYS A 29 -5.64 -7.15 3.54
N ASN A 30 -5.39 -6.02 2.89
CA ASN A 30 -4.03 -5.59 2.59
C ASN A 30 -3.80 -4.14 3.01
N LEU A 31 -2.66 -3.88 3.65
CA LEU A 31 -2.19 -2.54 3.92
C LEU A 31 -1.13 -2.18 2.88
N LEU A 32 -1.38 -1.12 2.11
CA LEU A 32 -0.42 -0.57 1.17
C LEU A 32 0.19 0.69 1.77
N VAL A 33 1.51 0.73 1.84
CA VAL A 33 2.27 1.82 2.43
C VAL A 33 3.12 2.46 1.34
N ASN A 34 2.83 3.72 1.00
CA ASN A 34 3.62 4.52 0.07
C ASN A 34 4.39 5.62 0.81
N GLU A 35 5.39 6.21 0.17
CA GLU A 35 6.18 7.28 0.78
C GLU A 35 5.35 8.57 0.86
N THR A 36 4.56 8.82 -0.17
CA THR A 36 3.73 10.02 -0.35
C THR A 36 2.29 9.64 -0.67
N VAL A 37 1.38 10.57 -0.40
CA VAL A 37 -0.04 10.42 -0.72
C VAL A 37 -0.25 10.60 -2.22
N ASP A 38 -0.20 9.51 -2.97
CA ASP A 38 -0.64 9.51 -4.36
C ASP A 38 -2.17 9.40 -4.40
N ALA A 39 -2.84 10.52 -4.67
CA ALA A 39 -4.30 10.59 -4.73
C ALA A 39 -4.92 9.63 -5.77
N LYS A 40 -4.22 9.33 -6.88
CA LYS A 40 -4.69 8.40 -7.90
C LYS A 40 -4.68 6.98 -7.39
N PHE A 41 -3.57 6.60 -6.78
CA PHE A 41 -3.40 5.29 -6.18
C PHE A 41 -4.32 5.08 -4.98
N VAL A 42 -4.40 6.06 -4.07
CA VAL A 42 -5.26 6.03 -2.88
C VAL A 42 -6.73 5.91 -3.27
N LYS A 43 -7.21 6.70 -4.26
CA LYS A 43 -8.60 6.57 -4.75
C LYS A 43 -8.85 5.23 -5.44
N SER A 44 -7.88 4.73 -6.21
CA SER A 44 -8.03 3.45 -6.92
C SER A 44 -8.02 2.25 -5.98
N ALA A 45 -7.15 2.27 -4.98
CA ALA A 45 -7.02 1.21 -3.99
C ALA A 45 -8.12 1.28 -2.92
N GLY A 46 -8.56 2.47 -2.50
CA GLY A 46 -9.63 2.65 -1.52
C GLY A 46 -11.01 2.21 -2.01
N ASN A 47 -11.19 2.10 -3.33
CA ASN A 47 -12.41 1.55 -3.92
C ASN A 47 -12.41 0.00 -3.94
N ILE A 48 -11.34 -0.65 -3.47
CA ILE A 48 -11.27 -2.12 -3.34
C ILE A 48 -11.60 -2.48 -1.89
N ALA A 49 -12.65 -3.28 -1.68
CA ALA A 49 -13.05 -3.71 -0.34
C ALA A 49 -11.92 -4.53 0.33
N GLY A 50 -11.56 -4.16 1.57
CA GLY A 50 -10.49 -4.81 2.34
C GLY A 50 -9.09 -4.25 2.09
N VAL A 51 -8.92 -3.36 1.11
CA VAL A 51 -7.64 -2.71 0.86
C VAL A 51 -7.60 -1.37 1.59
N LYS A 52 -6.57 -1.17 2.42
CA LYS A 52 -6.29 0.12 3.07
C LYS A 52 -4.98 0.68 2.54
N THR A 53 -4.98 1.96 2.19
CA THR A 53 -3.76 2.69 1.82
C THR A 53 -3.38 3.62 2.97
N THR A 54 -2.09 3.69 3.24
CA THR A 54 -1.49 4.66 4.17
C THR A 54 -0.14 5.11 3.61
N PHE A 55 0.46 6.11 4.25
CA PHE A 55 1.79 6.59 3.91
C PHE A 55 2.76 6.38 5.08
N ALA A 56 4.06 6.36 4.81
CA ALA A 56 5.09 6.03 5.80
C ALA A 56 4.96 6.85 7.09
N GLY A 57 4.61 8.14 6.99
CA GLY A 57 4.42 9.04 8.14
C GLY A 57 3.11 8.90 8.91
N SER A 58 2.16 8.08 8.44
CA SER A 58 0.87 7.81 9.11
C SER A 58 0.59 6.32 9.24
N VAL A 59 1.63 5.49 9.24
CA VAL A 59 1.47 4.07 9.52
C VAL A 59 1.09 3.91 11.00
N ASN A 60 0.05 3.13 11.27
CA ASN A 60 -0.40 2.82 12.63
C ASN A 60 -0.24 1.31 12.88
N THR A 61 0.13 0.94 14.10
CA THR A 61 0.25 -0.47 14.51
C THR A 61 -1.05 -1.25 14.35
N TYR A 62 -2.20 -0.60 14.57
CA TYR A 62 -3.53 -1.17 14.36
C TYR A 62 -3.76 -1.62 12.90
N ASP A 63 -3.32 -0.81 11.94
CA ASP A 63 -3.51 -1.11 10.52
C ASP A 63 -2.62 -2.25 10.06
N VAL A 64 -1.43 -2.36 10.64
CA VAL A 64 -0.52 -3.49 10.41
C VAL A 64 -1.10 -4.77 10.99
N LEU A 65 -1.71 -4.73 12.18
CA LEU A 65 -2.35 -5.89 12.81
C LEU A 65 -3.63 -6.34 12.11
N ASN A 66 -4.43 -5.38 11.60
CA ASN A 66 -5.69 -5.66 10.94
C ASN A 66 -5.52 -6.12 9.48
N ALA A 67 -4.35 -5.92 8.89
CA ALA A 67 -4.04 -6.37 7.53
C ALA A 67 -3.41 -7.77 7.55
N ASP A 68 -3.91 -8.65 6.68
CA ASP A 68 -3.32 -9.98 6.49
C ASP A 68 -1.99 -9.90 5.74
N LYS A 69 -1.88 -8.94 4.82
CA LYS A 69 -0.63 -8.65 4.11
C LYS A 69 -0.28 -7.16 4.10
N LEU A 70 0.98 -6.89 4.43
CA LEU A 70 1.62 -5.60 4.27
C LEU A 70 2.34 -5.54 2.92
N ILE A 71 2.06 -4.51 2.12
CA ILE A 71 2.74 -4.19 0.86
C ILE A 71 3.32 -2.78 0.99
N ILE A 72 4.64 -2.65 0.89
CA ILE A 72 5.32 -1.36 1.12
C ILE A 72 6.22 -1.03 -0.07
N SER A 73 6.31 0.25 -0.45
CA SER A 73 7.29 0.66 -1.46
C SER A 73 8.69 0.75 -0.86
N VAL A 74 9.73 0.53 -1.66
CA VAL A 74 11.13 0.67 -1.20
C VAL A 74 11.37 2.06 -0.60
N ASP A 75 10.86 3.10 -1.23
CA ASP A 75 10.97 4.48 -0.74
C ASP A 75 10.25 4.66 0.61
N ALA A 76 9.06 4.07 0.75
CA ALA A 76 8.31 4.12 2.01
C ALA A 76 9.01 3.34 3.13
N ALA A 77 9.63 2.20 2.82
CA ALA A 77 10.36 1.39 3.79
C ALA A 77 11.56 2.14 4.35
N LYS A 78 12.36 2.79 3.48
CA LYS A 78 13.47 3.65 3.89
C LYS A 78 13.03 4.77 4.81
N LYS A 79 11.95 5.47 4.45
CA LYS A 79 11.42 6.57 5.25
C LYS A 79 10.86 6.10 6.60
N LEU A 80 10.25 4.92 6.63
CA LEU A 80 9.81 4.29 7.87
C LEU A 80 10.98 3.92 8.78
N GLU A 81 12.08 3.42 8.21
CA GLU A 81 13.32 3.12 8.92
C GLU A 81 13.99 4.40 9.46
N GLU A 82 13.97 5.50 8.72
CA GLU A 82 14.48 6.80 9.20
C GLU A 82 13.63 7.40 10.33
N VAL A 83 12.31 7.15 10.35
CA VAL A 83 11.40 7.74 11.34
C VAL A 83 11.31 6.91 12.63
N LEU A 84 11.51 5.59 12.53
CA LEU A 84 11.44 4.67 13.66
C LEU A 84 12.80 4.18 14.17
N GLY A 85 13.88 4.48 13.44
CA GLY A 85 15.27 4.15 13.78
C GLY A 85 15.88 5.05 14.85
#